data_AF-A0A1Z9QQA6-F1
#
_entry.id   AF-A0A1Z9QQA6-F1
#
_cell.length_a   1.000
_cell.length_b   1.000
_cell.length_c   1.000
_cell.angle_alpha   90.00
_cell.angle_beta   90.00
_cell.angle_gamma   90.00
#
_symmetry.space_group_name_H-M   'P 1'
#
loop_
_entity.id
_entity.type
_entity.pdbx_description
1 polymer ?
#
loop_
_entity_poly.entity_id
_entity_poly.type
_entity_poly.pdbx_seq_one_letter_code
_entity_poly.pdbx_strand_id
1 'polypeptide(L)'
;MERVNPGKETTNGSFRHELSGNDYEVFLRDDQLFHREIIRGPGGEALTTTEHPILYTMGSGSHGKSYVYKNGEFFGQSPLSWYVESERWGMSPGYDRANHPGFSRKLSSECFFCHVGSIDQKEGNPNDFTIMEDTVGCERCHGPGELHARKYGNTNSSAVLHNDPDGRIPDNTIVNPGNLTRELSEAICQQCHLQSAGKALRAGKDEWDFRPGTPLTDIRLDYQFRLGDDKMKIVGHVEQLHQSKCYQQAETLTCITCHNPHDTPSPENMAAHYRSICLDCHDNQACGEPLPKRISTAQNDCAKCHMPKLDTEIPHTAFHHHRIGIHKSEGDVPQVATGLSPILDISSLTPLERARCEALAKFQVGQEEPDNPNFKDYGLDAARVLIQLKNSGKADPDANTILALLARSQGQSTIARDLATEVVNEEEKPTRAKVEALRLLAQLAYQSRKFSEAAKLYREVTKYQSEAYDYFQLGISEQNSGQTDRAINALKTAVELAPSYLEAYRVLAAIIGSQGKVDEAKKYEQLALQHEQRMQRLWQSSQPE
;
A
#
# COMPACT_ATOMS: atom_id res chain seq x y z
N MET A 1 -6.94 8.77 -8.88
CA MET A 1 -6.02 8.27 -9.92
C MET A 1 -6.53 8.81 -11.24
N GLU A 2 -5.69 8.89 -12.27
CA GLU A 2 -6.12 9.40 -13.58
C GLU A 2 -5.56 8.51 -14.68
N ARG A 3 -6.30 8.35 -15.78
CA ARG A 3 -5.76 7.73 -16.99
C ARG A 3 -4.68 8.64 -17.56
N VAL A 4 -3.57 8.04 -17.97
CA VAL A 4 -2.49 8.79 -18.62
C VAL A 4 -3.04 9.48 -19.86
N ASN A 5 -2.87 10.81 -19.91
CA ASN A 5 -3.05 11.60 -21.12
C ASN A 5 -1.67 12.05 -21.61
N PRO A 6 -1.13 11.43 -22.67
CA PRO A 6 0.20 11.75 -23.21
C PRO A 6 0.45 13.25 -23.43
N GLY A 7 -0.56 14.01 -23.83
CA GLY A 7 -0.45 15.45 -24.07
C GLY A 7 -0.34 16.31 -22.80
N LYS A 8 -0.58 15.74 -21.62
CA LYS A 8 -0.45 16.38 -20.30
C LYS A 8 0.73 15.86 -19.49
N GLU A 9 1.38 14.79 -19.94
CA GLU A 9 2.48 14.19 -19.20
C GLU A 9 3.83 14.75 -19.64
N THR A 10 4.75 14.83 -18.68
CA THR A 10 6.16 15.04 -19.02
C THR A 10 6.65 13.80 -19.77
N THR A 11 7.17 14.00 -20.98
CA THR A 11 7.65 12.92 -21.85
C THR A 11 9.14 13.08 -22.11
N ASN A 12 9.80 12.01 -22.59
CA ASN A 12 11.22 12.02 -22.96
C ASN A 12 12.16 12.36 -21.79
N GLY A 13 12.10 11.54 -20.74
CA GLY A 13 12.98 11.62 -19.57
C GLY A 13 13.97 10.46 -19.51
N SER A 14 15.15 10.72 -18.96
CA SER A 14 16.11 9.68 -18.57
C SER A 14 16.54 9.87 -17.13
N PHE A 15 16.61 8.78 -16.37
CA PHE A 15 17.05 8.81 -14.97
C PHE A 15 17.99 7.65 -14.70
N ARG A 16 19.14 7.92 -14.08
CA ARG A 16 20.05 6.88 -13.60
C ARG A 16 19.93 6.76 -12.10
N HIS A 17 19.63 5.56 -11.62
CA HIS A 17 19.59 5.30 -10.18
C HIS A 17 20.97 4.83 -9.73
N GLU A 18 21.74 5.70 -9.10
CA GLU A 18 23.14 5.40 -8.73
C GLU A 18 23.28 4.17 -7.83
N LEU A 19 22.35 3.96 -6.88
CA LEU A 19 22.41 2.82 -5.95
C LEU A 19 22.22 1.47 -6.65
N SER A 20 21.37 1.38 -7.68
CA SER A 20 21.20 0.13 -8.43
C SER A 20 22.06 0.09 -9.70
N GLY A 21 22.54 1.23 -10.18
CA GLY A 21 23.21 1.37 -11.48
C GLY A 21 22.30 1.15 -12.69
N ASN A 22 20.98 1.02 -12.48
CA ASN A 22 20.00 0.88 -13.56
C ASN A 22 19.72 2.24 -14.20
N ASP A 23 19.48 2.23 -15.50
CA ASP A 23 18.98 3.39 -16.23
C ASP A 23 17.48 3.21 -16.49
N TYR A 24 16.78 4.33 -16.51
CA TYR A 24 15.36 4.38 -16.79
C TYR A 24 15.08 5.43 -17.85
N GLU A 25 14.12 5.11 -18.72
CA GLU A 25 13.70 5.98 -19.80
C GLU A 25 12.17 6.11 -19.78
N VAL A 26 11.70 7.30 -20.13
CA VAL A 26 10.29 7.61 -20.31
C VAL A 26 10.12 8.19 -21.71
N PHE A 27 9.29 7.57 -22.55
CA PHE A 27 9.12 7.99 -23.94
C PHE A 27 7.70 7.70 -24.45
N LEU A 28 7.32 8.36 -25.55
CA LEU A 28 6.10 8.03 -26.28
C LEU A 28 6.39 7.07 -27.42
N ARG A 29 5.51 6.09 -27.62
CA ARG A 29 5.45 5.25 -28.82
C ARG A 29 3.99 5.13 -29.22
N ASP A 30 3.67 5.55 -30.44
CA ASP A 30 2.29 5.53 -30.97
C ASP A 30 1.26 6.18 -30.04
N ASP A 31 1.57 7.40 -29.55
CA ASP A 31 0.77 8.16 -28.57
C ASP A 31 0.49 7.41 -27.25
N GLN A 32 1.29 6.40 -26.90
CA GLN A 32 1.24 5.73 -25.61
C GLN A 32 2.52 6.03 -24.82
N LEU A 33 2.37 6.39 -23.54
CA LEU A 33 3.50 6.57 -22.62
C LEU A 33 4.07 5.22 -22.24
N PHE A 34 5.39 5.08 -22.35
CA PHE A 34 6.15 3.92 -21.91
C PHE A 34 7.18 4.33 -20.88
N HIS A 35 7.33 3.51 -19.84
CA HIS A 35 8.52 3.53 -19.00
C HIS A 35 9.33 2.29 -19.29
N ARG A 36 10.66 2.45 -19.29
CA ARG A 36 11.63 1.40 -19.54
C ARG A 36 12.68 1.38 -18.44
N GLU A 37 13.05 0.18 -18.02
CA GLU A 37 14.18 -0.12 -17.16
C GLU A 37 15.25 -0.83 -17.99
N ILE A 38 16.49 -0.38 -17.87
CA ILE A 38 17.67 -0.99 -18.47
C ILE A 38 18.57 -1.44 -17.33
N ILE A 39 18.61 -2.75 -17.11
CA ILE A 39 19.52 -3.33 -16.11
C ILE A 39 20.91 -3.42 -16.73
N ARG A 40 21.84 -2.70 -16.12
CA ARG A 40 23.23 -2.63 -16.56
C ARG A 40 24.07 -3.72 -15.93
N GLY A 41 24.92 -4.31 -16.74
CA GLY A 41 25.88 -5.30 -16.34
C GLY A 41 27.14 -4.68 -15.73
N PRO A 42 28.07 -5.53 -15.29
CA PRO A 42 29.34 -5.12 -14.71
C PRO A 42 30.17 -4.20 -15.66
N GLY A 43 30.14 -4.37 -16.97
CA GLY A 43 30.84 -3.49 -17.91
C GLY A 43 30.07 -2.24 -18.33
N GLY A 44 28.86 -2.02 -17.80
CA GLY A 44 27.94 -0.99 -18.28
C GLY A 44 27.15 -1.38 -19.54
N GLU A 45 27.30 -2.63 -20.01
CA GLU A 45 26.45 -3.19 -21.06
C GLU A 45 25.00 -3.34 -20.58
N ALA A 46 24.03 -3.26 -21.48
CA ALA A 46 22.65 -3.60 -21.15
C ALA A 46 22.49 -5.12 -21.08
N LEU A 47 22.08 -5.66 -19.92
CA LEU A 47 21.78 -7.09 -19.75
C LEU A 47 20.35 -7.40 -20.16
N THR A 48 19.42 -6.65 -19.58
CA THR A 48 17.99 -6.80 -19.84
C THR A 48 17.34 -5.43 -19.94
N THR A 49 16.33 -5.35 -20.80
CA THR A 49 15.48 -4.17 -20.96
C THR A 49 14.03 -4.60 -20.78
N THR A 50 13.35 -3.97 -19.83
CA THR A 50 11.92 -4.19 -19.57
C THR A 50 11.20 -2.88 -19.82
N GLU A 51 10.13 -2.92 -20.60
CA GLU A 51 9.32 -1.74 -20.89
C GLU A 51 7.84 -2.07 -20.77
N HIS A 52 7.07 -1.13 -20.23
CA HIS A 52 5.63 -1.29 -20.08
C HIS A 52 4.88 -0.03 -20.54
N PRO A 53 3.75 -0.19 -21.23
CA PRO A 53 2.82 0.91 -21.43
C PRO A 53 2.23 1.32 -20.09
N ILE A 54 2.25 2.62 -19.82
CA ILE A 54 1.71 3.20 -18.60
C ILE A 54 0.25 3.56 -18.81
N LEU A 55 -0.61 3.06 -17.93
CA LEU A 55 -2.05 3.21 -18.07
C LEU A 55 -2.59 4.35 -17.21
N TYR A 56 -2.06 4.51 -16.00
CA TYR A 56 -2.59 5.45 -15.02
C TYR A 56 -1.49 6.19 -14.26
N THR A 57 -1.84 7.36 -13.75
CA THR A 57 -1.09 8.10 -12.74
C THR A 57 -1.79 8.03 -11.38
N MET A 58 -1.01 7.81 -10.33
CA MET A 58 -1.44 7.73 -8.94
C MET A 58 -0.75 8.82 -8.11
N GLY A 59 -1.49 9.46 -7.21
CA GLY A 59 -1.04 10.62 -6.43
C GLY A 59 -1.93 11.84 -6.66
N SER A 60 -1.69 12.92 -5.89
CA SER A 60 -2.47 14.16 -6.00
C SER A 60 -2.15 14.96 -7.27
N GLY A 61 -1.08 14.62 -7.98
CA GLY A 61 -0.60 15.35 -9.16
C GLY A 61 0.00 16.74 -8.85
N SER A 62 -0.14 17.23 -7.61
CA SER A 62 0.39 18.52 -7.16
C SER A 62 1.80 18.45 -6.59
N HIS A 63 2.16 17.31 -5.98
CA HIS A 63 3.49 17.08 -5.40
C HIS A 63 4.30 16.06 -6.20
N GLY A 64 3.65 14.96 -6.58
CA GLY A 64 4.23 13.94 -7.44
C GLY A 64 3.19 13.06 -8.11
N LYS A 65 3.60 12.42 -9.20
CA LYS A 65 2.86 11.41 -9.94
C LYS A 65 3.65 10.12 -9.95
N SER A 66 3.11 9.08 -9.32
CA SER A 66 3.55 7.70 -9.54
C SER A 66 2.76 7.08 -10.69
N TYR A 67 3.35 6.11 -11.36
CA TYR A 67 2.79 5.55 -12.58
C TYR A 67 2.47 4.07 -12.41
N VAL A 68 1.35 3.65 -13.00
CA VAL A 68 0.82 2.29 -12.89
C VAL A 68 0.72 1.68 -14.28
N TYR A 69 1.20 0.45 -14.41
CA TYR A 69 1.10 -0.37 -15.61
C TYR A 69 0.32 -1.64 -15.31
N LYS A 70 -0.01 -2.38 -16.36
CA LYS A 70 -0.63 -3.71 -16.27
C LYS A 70 0.25 -4.74 -16.99
N ASN A 71 0.47 -5.89 -16.37
CA ASN A 71 1.15 -7.04 -16.96
C ASN A 71 0.22 -8.25 -16.90
N GLY A 72 -0.33 -8.64 -18.05
CA GLY A 72 -1.46 -9.56 -18.10
C GLY A 72 -2.68 -8.97 -17.38
N GLU A 73 -3.18 -9.67 -16.37
CA GLU A 73 -4.32 -9.21 -15.56
C GLU A 73 -3.93 -8.37 -14.33
N PHE A 74 -2.64 -8.33 -13.97
CA PHE A 74 -2.19 -7.77 -12.71
C PHE A 74 -1.60 -6.36 -12.87
N PHE A 75 -1.91 -5.49 -11.90
CA PHE A 75 -1.34 -4.15 -11.83
C PHE A 75 0.04 -4.15 -11.16
N GLY A 76 0.90 -3.24 -11.61
CA GLY A 76 2.18 -2.98 -10.97
C GLY A 76 2.53 -1.49 -10.95
N GLN A 77 3.46 -1.13 -10.07
CA GLN A 77 3.96 0.24 -9.96
C GLN A 77 5.23 0.41 -10.77
N SER A 78 5.28 1.44 -11.61
CA SER A 78 6.52 1.80 -12.30
C SER A 78 7.61 2.23 -11.30
N PRO A 79 8.89 1.87 -11.53
CA PRO A 79 9.99 2.33 -10.70
C PRO A 79 10.22 3.84 -10.71
N LEU A 80 9.69 4.56 -11.69
CA LEU A 80 9.84 6.01 -11.83
C LEU A 80 8.56 6.78 -11.46
N SER A 81 8.77 7.92 -10.82
CA SER A 81 7.76 8.94 -10.53
C SER A 81 8.23 10.32 -11.01
N TRP A 82 7.27 11.19 -11.32
CA TRP A 82 7.51 12.60 -11.62
C TRP A 82 7.25 13.44 -10.37
N TYR A 83 8.23 14.22 -9.94
CA TYR A 83 8.12 15.13 -8.81
C TYR A 83 7.91 16.55 -9.31
N VAL A 84 6.77 17.14 -8.97
CA VAL A 84 6.29 18.40 -9.55
C VAL A 84 7.08 19.58 -9.01
N GLU A 85 7.28 19.65 -7.69
CA GLU A 85 7.98 20.78 -7.05
C GLU A 85 9.45 20.89 -7.48
N SER A 86 10.09 19.76 -7.78
CA SER A 86 11.48 19.70 -8.22
C SER A 86 11.64 19.51 -9.72
N GLU A 87 10.52 19.49 -10.46
CA GLU A 87 10.43 19.29 -11.91
C GLU A 87 11.37 18.20 -12.45
N ARG A 88 11.38 17.04 -11.77
CA ARG A 88 12.32 15.96 -12.10
C ARG A 88 11.74 14.57 -11.97
N TRP A 89 12.33 13.66 -12.75
CA TRP A 89 12.16 12.23 -12.55
C TRP A 89 12.96 11.77 -11.34
N GLY A 90 12.38 10.85 -10.58
CA GLY A 90 13.04 10.16 -9.50
C GLY A 90 12.45 8.78 -9.26
N MET A 91 13.09 8.02 -8.37
CA MET A 91 12.59 6.71 -7.97
C MET A 91 11.24 6.85 -7.26
N SER A 92 10.29 6.00 -7.63
CA SER A 92 9.01 5.88 -6.95
C SER A 92 9.20 5.58 -5.45
N PRO A 93 8.26 5.96 -4.58
CA PRO A 93 8.32 5.66 -3.15
C PRO A 93 8.64 4.17 -2.87
N GLY A 94 9.67 3.88 -2.06
CA GLY A 94 10.10 2.51 -1.72
C GLY A 94 11.06 1.85 -2.74
N TYR A 95 11.59 2.61 -3.70
CA TYR A 95 12.60 2.16 -4.66
C TYR A 95 14.00 2.76 -4.44
N ASP A 96 14.19 3.51 -3.36
CA ASP A 96 15.39 4.23 -2.92
C ASP A 96 16.54 3.32 -2.45
N ARG A 97 16.52 2.04 -2.81
CA ARG A 97 17.53 1.03 -2.44
C ARG A 97 18.08 0.30 -3.66
N ALA A 98 19.33 -0.15 -3.55
CA ALA A 98 20.06 -0.84 -4.62
C ALA A 98 19.35 -2.09 -5.18
N ASN A 99 18.61 -2.81 -4.32
CA ASN A 99 17.90 -4.06 -4.61
C ASN A 99 16.37 -3.89 -4.71
N HIS A 100 15.91 -2.74 -5.22
CA HIS A 100 14.48 -2.51 -5.45
C HIS A 100 13.87 -3.52 -6.45
N PRO A 101 12.55 -3.76 -6.43
CA PRO A 101 11.91 -4.77 -7.28
C PRO A 101 11.84 -4.45 -8.78
N GLY A 102 12.14 -3.22 -9.21
CA GLY A 102 11.94 -2.83 -10.62
C GLY A 102 10.46 -2.99 -11.01
N PHE A 103 10.17 -3.42 -12.24
CA PHE A 103 8.80 -3.73 -12.69
C PHE A 103 8.21 -5.05 -12.11
N SER A 104 8.69 -5.52 -10.95
CA SER A 104 8.08 -6.67 -10.26
C SER A 104 7.21 -6.29 -9.07
N ARG A 105 7.11 -4.99 -8.71
CA ARG A 105 6.24 -4.55 -7.61
C ARG A 105 4.77 -4.59 -8.01
N LYS A 106 4.09 -5.64 -7.56
CA LYS A 106 2.63 -5.82 -7.66
C LYS A 106 1.87 -4.74 -6.88
N LEU A 107 0.73 -4.32 -7.44
CA LEU A 107 -0.28 -3.54 -6.74
C LEU A 107 -1.54 -4.38 -6.57
N SER A 108 -2.00 -4.55 -5.34
CA SER A 108 -3.28 -5.18 -5.02
C SER A 108 -4.37 -4.12 -4.84
N SER A 109 -5.62 -4.55 -4.75
CA SER A 109 -6.80 -3.71 -4.46
C SER A 109 -6.64 -2.83 -3.22
N GLU A 110 -5.78 -3.19 -2.26
CA GLU A 110 -5.42 -2.34 -1.11
C GLU A 110 -4.80 -1.01 -1.56
N CYS A 111 -3.88 -1.05 -2.54
CA CYS A 111 -3.27 0.15 -3.09
C CYS A 111 -4.27 1.02 -3.86
N PHE A 112 -5.41 0.47 -4.28
CA PHE A 112 -6.42 1.23 -5.02
C PHE A 112 -7.51 1.77 -4.08
N PHE A 113 -7.66 1.21 -2.87
CA PHE A 113 -8.67 1.62 -1.90
C PHE A 113 -8.67 3.14 -1.64
N CYS A 114 -7.48 3.73 -1.52
CA CYS A 114 -7.34 5.17 -1.30
C CYS A 114 -7.26 6.00 -2.58
N HIS A 115 -7.08 5.37 -3.73
CA HIS A 115 -6.68 6.05 -4.96
C HIS A 115 -7.74 6.05 -6.07
N VAL A 116 -8.80 5.24 -5.94
CA VAL A 116 -9.92 5.16 -6.90
C VAL A 116 -11.28 5.18 -6.20
N GLY A 117 -12.34 5.38 -6.98
CA GLY A 117 -13.72 5.49 -6.49
C GLY A 117 -14.40 4.13 -6.31
N SER A 118 -14.10 3.17 -7.19
CA SER A 118 -14.61 1.81 -7.06
C SER A 118 -13.81 0.83 -7.91
N ILE A 119 -13.82 -0.43 -7.48
CA ILE A 119 -13.29 -1.57 -8.22
C ILE A 119 -14.32 -2.71 -8.26
N ASP A 120 -14.18 -3.58 -9.25
CA ASP A 120 -14.86 -4.87 -9.30
C ASP A 120 -13.82 -5.99 -9.19
N GLN A 121 -13.76 -6.65 -8.02
CA GLN A 121 -12.83 -7.76 -7.77
C GLN A 121 -13.35 -9.04 -8.41
N LYS A 122 -12.58 -9.59 -9.36
CA LYS A 122 -12.99 -10.79 -10.09
C LYS A 122 -12.92 -12.00 -9.16
N GLU A 123 -14.09 -12.59 -8.90
CA GLU A 123 -14.25 -13.73 -7.98
C GLU A 123 -13.74 -13.45 -6.55
N GLY A 124 -13.59 -12.17 -6.16
CA GLY A 124 -13.01 -11.77 -4.87
C GLY A 124 -11.48 -11.88 -4.80
N ASN A 125 -10.79 -11.96 -5.94
CA ASN A 125 -9.34 -11.90 -5.97
C ASN A 125 -8.85 -10.46 -5.73
N PRO A 126 -8.06 -10.19 -4.66
CA PRO A 126 -7.57 -8.85 -4.39
C PRO A 126 -6.51 -8.38 -5.39
N ASN A 127 -5.97 -9.24 -6.27
CA ASN A 127 -4.98 -8.88 -7.27
C ASN A 127 -5.55 -8.80 -8.71
N ASP A 128 -6.75 -9.32 -8.96
CA ASP A 128 -7.40 -9.32 -10.29
C ASP A 128 -8.74 -8.57 -10.17
N PHE A 129 -8.76 -7.33 -10.64
CA PHE A 129 -9.91 -6.45 -10.54
C PHE A 129 -9.95 -5.44 -11.70
N THR A 130 -11.14 -4.91 -11.95
CA THR A 130 -11.35 -3.80 -12.90
C THR A 130 -11.60 -2.51 -12.12
N ILE A 131 -10.95 -1.42 -12.54
CA ILE A 131 -11.23 -0.08 -12.02
C ILE A 131 -12.52 0.43 -12.67
N MET A 132 -13.53 0.71 -11.87
CA MET A 132 -14.85 1.15 -12.34
C MET A 132 -14.96 2.68 -12.32
N GLU A 133 -14.30 3.32 -11.36
CA GLU A 133 -14.22 4.77 -11.23
C GLU A 133 -12.79 5.19 -10.89
N ASP A 134 -12.10 5.87 -11.81
CA ASP A 134 -10.66 6.16 -11.72
C ASP A 134 -10.31 7.15 -10.57
N THR A 135 -11.23 8.03 -10.19
CA THR A 135 -11.04 9.05 -9.16
C THR A 135 -11.80 8.72 -7.89
N VAL A 136 -11.36 9.22 -6.75
CA VAL A 136 -12.15 9.17 -5.51
C VAL A 136 -13.47 9.92 -5.75
N GLY A 137 -14.53 9.17 -5.96
CA GLY A 137 -15.86 9.67 -6.32
C GLY A 137 -16.71 10.12 -5.15
N CYS A 138 -17.91 10.63 -5.46
CA CYS A 138 -18.89 11.07 -4.47
C CYS A 138 -19.18 9.95 -3.45
N GLU A 139 -19.33 8.72 -3.92
CA GLU A 139 -19.76 7.58 -3.09
C GLU A 139 -18.69 7.13 -2.07
N ARG A 140 -17.42 7.48 -2.27
CA ARG A 140 -16.36 7.22 -1.28
C ARG A 140 -16.58 8.01 0.02
N CYS A 141 -17.23 9.17 -0.07
CA CYS A 141 -17.53 10.04 1.07
C CYS A 141 -19.02 10.04 1.46
N HIS A 142 -19.90 9.78 0.50
CA HIS A 142 -21.35 9.88 0.68
C HIS A 142 -22.08 8.52 0.69
N GLY A 143 -21.34 7.42 0.49
CA GLY A 143 -21.91 6.09 0.34
C GLY A 143 -22.64 5.90 -1.00
N PRO A 144 -23.22 4.72 -1.24
CA PRO A 144 -23.95 4.43 -2.48
C PRO A 144 -25.08 5.44 -2.72
N GLY A 145 -25.03 6.16 -3.84
CA GLY A 145 -25.91 7.27 -4.19
C GLY A 145 -27.10 6.87 -5.04
N GLU A 146 -27.28 5.59 -5.39
CA GLU A 146 -28.34 5.15 -6.30
C GLU A 146 -29.75 5.56 -5.82
N LEU A 147 -30.04 5.43 -4.52
CA LEU A 147 -31.34 5.82 -3.96
C LEU A 147 -31.57 7.32 -4.07
N HIS A 148 -30.53 8.11 -3.82
CA HIS A 148 -30.55 9.57 -3.95
C HIS A 148 -30.74 10.00 -5.40
N ALA A 149 -29.98 9.42 -6.33
CA ALA A 149 -30.11 9.67 -7.76
C ALA A 149 -31.52 9.32 -8.27
N ARG A 150 -32.11 8.20 -7.82
CA ARG A 150 -33.50 7.83 -8.16
C ARG A 150 -34.54 8.78 -7.58
N LYS A 151 -34.33 9.26 -6.35
CA LYS A 151 -35.24 10.21 -5.68
C LYS A 151 -35.37 11.51 -6.46
N TYR A 152 -34.26 12.11 -6.91
CA TYR A 152 -34.27 13.41 -7.60
C TYR A 152 -34.20 13.31 -9.13
N GLY A 153 -33.79 12.18 -9.70
CA GLY A 153 -33.65 11.99 -11.14
C GLY A 153 -34.95 11.60 -11.87
N ASN A 154 -36.01 11.24 -11.15
CA ASN A 154 -37.28 10.83 -11.76
C ASN A 154 -38.37 11.86 -11.43
N THR A 155 -38.87 12.60 -12.43
CA THR A 155 -39.95 13.58 -12.24
C THR A 155 -41.31 12.93 -11.91
N ASN A 156 -41.41 11.60 -11.96
CA ASN A 156 -42.60 10.80 -11.65
C ASN A 156 -42.40 9.83 -10.47
N SER A 157 -41.34 9.97 -9.66
CA SER A 157 -41.18 9.16 -8.44
C SER A 157 -42.32 9.45 -7.45
N SER A 158 -42.83 8.40 -6.82
CA SER A 158 -44.00 8.42 -5.92
C SER A 158 -43.93 9.54 -4.87
N ALA A 159 -45.10 10.13 -4.54
CA ALA A 159 -45.30 11.09 -3.46
C ALA A 159 -44.71 10.66 -2.10
N VAL A 160 -44.40 9.36 -1.93
CA VAL A 160 -43.71 8.80 -0.76
C VAL A 160 -42.24 9.27 -0.64
N LEU A 161 -41.61 9.75 -1.73
CA LEU A 161 -40.25 10.31 -1.74
C LEU A 161 -40.21 11.86 -1.80
N HIS A 162 -41.36 12.51 -2.01
CA HIS A 162 -41.50 13.97 -2.23
C HIS A 162 -42.31 14.69 -1.14
N ASN A 163 -42.66 14.03 -0.03
CA ASN A 163 -43.43 14.63 1.06
C ASN A 163 -42.57 15.52 1.98
N ASP A 164 -41.85 16.49 1.41
CA ASP A 164 -41.20 17.55 2.17
C ASP A 164 -41.14 18.87 1.38
N PRO A 165 -42.25 19.61 1.30
CA PRO A 165 -42.32 20.88 0.57
C PRO A 165 -41.45 22.00 1.17
N ASP A 166 -40.93 21.82 2.39
CA ASP A 166 -40.15 22.83 3.13
C ASP A 166 -38.66 22.44 3.32
N GLY A 167 -38.20 21.26 2.87
CA GLY A 167 -36.82 20.78 3.03
C GLY A 167 -36.41 20.49 4.49
N ARG A 168 -37.37 20.17 5.36
CA ARG A 168 -37.16 19.95 6.81
C ARG A 168 -36.79 18.50 7.18
N ILE A 169 -37.00 17.54 6.29
CA ILE A 169 -36.70 16.12 6.50
C ILE A 169 -35.30 15.83 5.92
N PRO A 170 -34.33 15.41 6.75
CA PRO A 170 -33.01 15.01 6.28
C PRO A 170 -33.10 13.93 5.21
N ASP A 171 -32.37 14.11 4.11
CA ASP A 171 -32.33 13.13 3.04
C ASP A 171 -31.49 11.91 3.42
N ASN A 172 -32.15 10.87 3.92
CA ASN A 172 -31.51 9.63 4.36
C ASN A 172 -31.15 8.68 3.19
N THR A 173 -31.31 9.13 1.94
CA THR A 173 -30.94 8.33 0.75
C THR A 173 -29.47 8.45 0.37
N ILE A 174 -28.73 9.34 1.03
CA ILE A 174 -27.29 9.56 0.88
C ILE A 174 -26.69 10.02 2.21
N VAL A 175 -25.45 9.67 2.49
CA VAL A 175 -24.78 10.12 3.71
C VAL A 175 -24.41 11.58 3.57
N ASN A 176 -24.75 12.40 4.57
CA ASN A 176 -24.22 13.76 4.68
C ASN A 176 -23.23 13.81 5.87
N PRO A 177 -21.92 13.96 5.62
CA PRO A 177 -20.91 14.01 6.67
C PRO A 177 -21.19 15.04 7.77
N GLY A 178 -21.77 16.19 7.43
CA GLY A 178 -22.10 17.24 8.39
C GLY A 178 -23.22 16.89 9.38
N ASN A 179 -23.98 15.83 9.11
CA ASN A 179 -25.04 15.33 10.00
C ASN A 179 -24.59 14.12 10.84
N LEU A 180 -23.34 13.67 10.69
CA LEU A 180 -22.80 12.54 11.43
C LEU A 180 -22.23 12.97 12.78
N THR A 181 -22.08 12.00 13.69
CA THR A 181 -21.24 12.23 14.88
C THR A 181 -19.80 12.49 14.44
N ARG A 182 -19.02 13.14 15.30
CA ARG A 182 -17.59 13.43 15.04
C ARG A 182 -16.85 12.19 14.56
N GLU A 183 -17.02 11.07 15.26
CA GLU A 183 -16.32 9.81 14.98
C GLU A 183 -16.67 9.27 13.58
N LEU A 184 -17.96 9.30 13.21
CA LEU A 184 -18.44 8.80 11.93
C LEU A 184 -18.10 9.73 10.76
N SER A 185 -18.07 11.05 11.01
CA SER A 185 -17.62 12.03 10.02
C SER A 185 -16.13 11.87 9.74
N GLU A 186 -15.31 11.70 10.77
CA GLU A 186 -13.86 11.53 10.60
C GLU A 186 -13.50 10.17 9.99
N ALA A 187 -14.27 9.11 10.29
CA ALA A 187 -14.07 7.78 9.69
C ALA A 187 -14.02 7.82 8.16
N ILE A 188 -14.77 8.73 7.53
CA ILE A 188 -14.76 8.95 6.08
C ILE A 188 -13.39 9.41 5.59
N CYS A 189 -12.73 10.31 6.32
CA CYS A 189 -11.41 10.82 5.93
C CYS A 189 -10.31 9.81 6.33
N GLN A 190 -10.48 9.18 7.49
CA GLN A 190 -9.56 8.19 8.06
C GLN A 190 -9.39 6.95 7.19
N GLN A 191 -10.38 6.62 6.34
CA GLN A 191 -10.24 5.48 5.42
C GLN A 191 -8.98 5.61 4.53
N CYS A 192 -8.57 6.85 4.19
CA CYS A 192 -7.40 7.15 3.36
C CYS A 192 -6.29 7.95 4.07
N HIS A 193 -6.64 8.85 4.98
CA HIS A 193 -5.71 9.81 5.60
C HIS A 193 -5.25 9.40 7.01
N LEU A 194 -5.43 8.12 7.36
CA LEU A 194 -4.90 7.51 8.57
C LEU A 194 -3.75 6.56 8.18
N GLN A 195 -2.59 6.74 8.79
CA GLN A 195 -1.39 5.95 8.56
C GLN A 195 -0.94 5.22 9.83
N SER A 196 -1.31 3.95 9.91
CA SER A 196 -0.87 3.09 10.99
C SER A 196 0.57 2.61 10.84
N ALA A 197 1.21 2.37 11.98
CA ALA A 197 2.42 1.55 12.08
C ALA A 197 2.12 0.07 11.82
N GLY A 198 0.95 -0.41 12.24
CA GLY A 198 0.47 -1.77 11.92
C GLY A 198 -1.05 -1.78 11.79
N LYS A 199 -1.57 -2.64 10.93
CA LYS A 199 -2.99 -2.68 10.57
C LYS A 199 -3.51 -4.10 10.63
N ALA A 200 -4.79 -4.26 10.95
CA ALA A 200 -5.44 -5.56 10.89
C ALA A 200 -6.89 -5.41 10.45
N LEU A 201 -7.29 -6.12 9.40
CA LEU A 201 -8.70 -6.30 9.07
C LEU A 201 -9.38 -7.15 10.15
N ARG A 202 -10.64 -6.85 10.45
CA ARG A 202 -11.48 -7.73 11.26
C ARG A 202 -11.78 -9.02 10.49
N ALA A 203 -12.07 -10.09 11.22
CA ALA A 203 -12.31 -11.40 10.62
C ALA A 203 -13.41 -11.34 9.55
N GLY A 204 -13.13 -11.86 8.36
CA GLY A 204 -14.06 -11.88 7.23
C GLY A 204 -14.37 -10.52 6.61
N LYS A 205 -13.57 -9.48 6.91
CA LYS A 205 -13.69 -8.15 6.31
C LYS A 205 -12.63 -7.91 5.24
N ASP A 206 -13.01 -7.14 4.23
CA ASP A 206 -12.12 -6.57 3.22
C ASP A 206 -12.04 -5.04 3.39
N GLU A 207 -10.96 -4.39 2.95
CA GLU A 207 -10.86 -2.92 3.02
C GLU A 207 -12.06 -2.22 2.35
N TRP A 208 -12.56 -2.81 1.26
CA TRP A 208 -13.66 -2.29 0.45
C TRP A 208 -15.06 -2.46 1.07
N ASP A 209 -15.16 -3.11 2.23
CA ASP A 209 -16.42 -3.25 2.98
C ASP A 209 -16.82 -1.96 3.72
N PHE A 210 -15.90 -0.99 3.88
CA PHE A 210 -16.21 0.27 4.55
C PHE A 210 -17.32 1.04 3.84
N ARG A 211 -18.23 1.62 4.63
CA ARG A 211 -19.31 2.48 4.13
C ARG A 211 -19.35 3.78 4.93
N PRO A 212 -19.38 4.95 4.28
CA PRO A 212 -19.59 6.22 4.96
C PRO A 212 -20.79 6.18 5.90
N GLY A 213 -20.63 6.74 7.10
CA GLY A 213 -21.63 6.65 8.18
C GLY A 213 -21.50 5.41 9.07
N THR A 214 -20.50 4.54 8.86
CA THR A 214 -20.16 3.44 9.78
C THR A 214 -18.79 3.66 10.44
N PRO A 215 -18.55 3.13 11.66
CA PRO A 215 -17.22 3.17 12.27
C PRO A 215 -16.17 2.48 11.39
N LEU A 216 -15.00 3.09 11.19
CA LEU A 216 -13.89 2.43 10.49
C LEU A 216 -13.43 1.15 11.23
N THR A 217 -13.57 1.15 12.56
CA THR A 217 -13.29 0.02 13.45
C THR A 217 -14.24 -1.17 13.24
N ASP A 218 -15.29 -1.03 12.42
CA ASP A 218 -16.10 -2.17 11.95
C ASP A 218 -15.41 -3.01 10.89
N ILE A 219 -14.39 -2.46 10.23
CA ILE A 219 -13.66 -3.09 9.12
C ILE A 219 -12.23 -3.41 9.51
N ARG A 220 -11.52 -2.45 10.12
CA ARG A 220 -10.10 -2.60 10.43
C ARG A 220 -9.69 -1.88 11.70
N LEU A 221 -8.62 -2.36 12.33
CA LEU A 221 -7.95 -1.69 13.43
C LEU A 221 -6.58 -1.20 12.98
N ASP A 222 -6.30 0.05 13.33
CA ASP A 222 -5.10 0.78 12.98
C ASP A 222 -4.32 1.11 14.27
N TYR A 223 -3.03 0.79 14.26
CA TYR A 223 -2.17 0.92 15.42
C TYR A 223 -1.01 1.87 15.17
N GLN A 224 -0.62 2.62 16.19
CA GLN A 224 0.61 3.41 16.24
C GLN A 224 1.59 2.80 17.23
N PHE A 225 2.88 3.13 17.12
CA PHE A 225 3.85 2.73 18.13
C PHE A 225 3.63 3.48 19.46
N ARG A 226 3.83 2.80 20.59
CA ARG A 226 3.81 3.44 21.92
C ARG A 226 5.03 4.34 22.07
N LEU A 227 4.77 5.65 22.10
CA LEU A 227 5.72 6.78 22.18
C LEU A 227 6.35 7.17 20.83
N GLY A 228 5.61 8.03 20.12
CA GLY A 228 6.09 9.22 19.42
C GLY A 228 7.08 9.04 18.27
N ASP A 229 6.58 8.70 17.09
CA ASP A 229 7.21 9.21 15.87
C ASP A 229 6.61 10.60 15.59
N ASP A 230 7.35 11.65 15.94
CA ASP A 230 6.98 13.05 15.60
C ASP A 230 7.28 13.35 14.11
N LYS A 231 7.74 12.37 13.31
CA LYS A 231 7.99 12.57 11.88
C LYS A 231 6.69 12.70 11.10
N MET A 232 6.71 13.61 10.12
CA MET A 232 5.61 13.75 9.18
C MET A 232 5.57 12.55 8.23
N LYS A 233 4.38 12.01 8.02
CA LYS A 233 4.11 11.00 7.00
C LYS A 233 3.06 11.50 6.01
N ILE A 234 3.10 11.04 4.76
CA ILE A 234 2.19 11.55 3.71
C ILE A 234 0.71 11.42 4.07
N VAL A 235 0.31 10.39 4.83
CA VAL A 235 -1.06 10.17 5.31
C VAL A 235 -1.15 10.12 6.84
N GLY A 236 -0.22 10.75 7.57
CA GLY A 236 -0.19 10.80 9.04
C GLY A 236 -0.99 11.95 9.69
N HIS A 237 -2.02 12.46 9.01
CA HIS A 237 -2.72 13.69 9.40
C HIS A 237 -3.63 13.48 10.62
N VAL A 238 -4.29 12.32 10.69
CA VAL A 238 -5.23 11.94 11.75
C VAL A 238 -4.52 11.80 13.08
N GLU A 239 -3.40 11.07 13.11
CA GLU A 239 -2.61 10.80 14.30
C GLU A 239 -2.09 12.11 14.91
N GLN A 240 -1.59 13.01 14.06
CA GLN A 240 -1.11 14.32 14.47
C GLN A 240 -2.25 15.19 15.01
N LEU A 241 -3.37 15.26 14.29
CA LEU A 241 -4.53 16.05 14.73
C LEU A 241 -5.08 15.55 16.06
N HIS A 242 -5.23 14.24 16.25
CA HIS A 242 -5.72 13.63 17.50
C HIS A 242 -4.80 13.91 18.70
N GLN A 243 -3.50 14.14 18.45
CA GLN A 243 -2.53 14.54 19.48
C GLN A 243 -2.49 16.06 19.73
N SER A 244 -3.15 16.88 18.90
CA SER A 244 -3.19 18.32 19.08
C SER A 244 -4.03 18.72 20.30
N LYS A 245 -3.60 19.77 21.01
CA LYS A 245 -4.36 20.29 22.16
C LYS A 245 -5.73 20.82 21.75
N CYS A 246 -5.82 21.46 20.58
CA CYS A 246 -7.09 21.98 20.07
C CYS A 246 -8.09 20.85 19.80
N TYR A 247 -7.66 19.72 19.23
CA TYR A 247 -8.54 18.58 19.00
C TYR A 247 -8.99 17.93 20.30
N GLN A 248 -8.07 17.78 21.27
CA GLN A 248 -8.36 17.20 22.58
C GLN A 248 -9.30 18.05 23.45
N GLN A 249 -9.32 19.37 23.23
CA GLN A 249 -10.16 20.31 23.97
C GLN A 249 -11.48 20.65 23.27
N ALA A 250 -11.59 20.37 21.97
CA ALA A 250 -12.81 20.58 21.21
C ALA A 250 -13.68 19.32 21.21
N GLU A 251 -15.00 19.50 21.33
CA GLU A 251 -15.96 18.39 21.26
C GLU A 251 -16.40 18.08 19.83
N THR A 252 -16.38 19.08 18.93
CA THR A 252 -16.99 19.01 17.58
C THR A 252 -16.00 19.17 16.43
N LEU A 253 -14.71 19.38 16.71
CA LEU A 253 -13.70 19.60 15.68
C LEU A 253 -13.47 18.32 14.87
N THR A 254 -13.56 18.43 13.55
CA THR A 254 -13.30 17.36 12.57
C THR A 254 -12.42 17.89 11.43
N CYS A 255 -12.04 17.02 10.49
CA CYS A 255 -11.34 17.43 9.28
C CYS A 255 -12.09 18.52 8.50
N ILE A 256 -13.43 18.43 8.41
CA ILE A 256 -14.27 19.35 7.64
C ILE A 256 -14.57 20.67 8.36
N THR A 257 -14.16 20.82 9.62
CA THR A 257 -14.15 22.12 10.30
C THR A 257 -13.18 23.08 9.61
N CYS A 258 -12.07 22.56 9.10
CA CYS A 258 -11.01 23.36 8.47
C CYS A 258 -10.94 23.18 6.95
N HIS A 259 -11.32 22.02 6.43
CA HIS A 259 -11.21 21.69 5.01
C HIS A 259 -12.58 21.56 4.35
N ASN A 260 -12.78 22.23 3.22
CA ASN A 260 -13.90 21.94 2.34
C ASN A 260 -13.47 20.85 1.34
N PRO A 261 -14.07 19.65 1.36
CA PRO A 261 -13.69 18.58 0.43
C PRO A 261 -14.12 18.85 -1.02
N HIS A 262 -14.96 19.86 -1.27
CA HIS A 262 -15.49 20.20 -2.59
C HIS A 262 -14.93 21.49 -3.17
N ASP A 263 -14.18 22.26 -2.38
CA ASP A 263 -13.65 23.55 -2.81
C ASP A 263 -12.29 23.82 -2.16
N THR A 264 -11.36 24.34 -2.93
CA THR A 264 -10.03 24.72 -2.44
C THR A 264 -9.83 26.22 -2.66
N PRO A 265 -9.47 26.99 -1.64
CA PRO A 265 -9.22 28.42 -1.79
C PRO A 265 -8.13 28.68 -2.84
N SER A 266 -8.32 29.73 -3.64
CA SER A 266 -7.28 30.22 -4.56
C SER A 266 -5.98 30.53 -3.81
N PRO A 267 -4.78 30.34 -4.40
CA PRO A 267 -3.50 30.59 -3.74
C PRO A 267 -3.39 31.97 -3.07
N GLU A 268 -3.97 33.01 -3.68
CA GLU A 268 -3.97 34.39 -3.17
C GLU A 268 -4.76 34.57 -1.87
N ASN A 269 -5.81 33.77 -1.67
CA ASN A 269 -6.72 33.86 -0.53
C ASN A 269 -6.46 32.78 0.54
N MET A 270 -5.57 31.83 0.25
CA MET A 270 -5.33 30.64 1.08
C MET A 270 -4.94 31.00 2.52
N ALA A 271 -3.96 31.89 2.70
CA ALA A 271 -3.50 32.31 4.02
C ALA A 271 -4.60 33.03 4.82
N ALA A 272 -5.40 33.88 4.17
CA ALA A 272 -6.49 34.59 4.82
C ALA A 272 -7.63 33.65 5.24
N HIS A 273 -7.99 32.69 4.37
CA HIS A 273 -9.03 31.70 4.61
C HIS A 273 -8.69 30.77 5.79
N TYR A 274 -7.50 30.15 5.80
CA TYR A 274 -7.13 29.27 6.90
C TYR A 274 -6.91 30.04 8.21
N ARG A 275 -6.40 31.27 8.13
CA ARG A 275 -6.31 32.13 9.31
C ARG A 275 -7.67 32.43 9.91
N SER A 276 -8.71 32.71 9.12
CA SER A 276 -10.03 33.01 9.70
C SER A 276 -10.58 31.83 10.49
N ILE A 277 -10.37 30.60 10.01
CA ILE A 277 -10.78 29.37 10.72
C ILE A 277 -10.08 29.29 12.09
N CYS A 278 -8.77 29.57 12.17
CA CYS A 278 -8.08 29.63 13.46
C CYS A 278 -8.72 30.67 14.40
N LEU A 279 -9.10 31.82 13.85
CA LEU A 279 -9.63 32.95 14.60
C LEU A 279 -11.07 32.76 15.09
N ASP A 280 -11.80 31.77 14.58
CA ASP A 280 -13.13 31.40 15.10
C ASP A 280 -13.06 30.86 16.53
N CYS A 281 -11.90 30.35 16.96
CA CYS A 281 -11.65 29.85 18.32
C CYS A 281 -10.53 30.61 19.05
N HIS A 282 -9.60 31.23 18.34
CA HIS A 282 -8.44 31.91 18.92
C HIS A 282 -8.51 33.43 18.77
N ASP A 283 -8.28 34.16 19.86
CA ASP A 283 -8.08 35.61 19.79
C ASP A 283 -6.78 35.93 19.04
N ASN A 284 -6.87 36.81 18.03
CA ASN A 284 -5.71 37.29 17.26
C ASN A 284 -4.65 37.97 18.15
N GLN A 285 -5.04 38.51 19.31
CA GLN A 285 -4.14 39.11 20.29
C GLN A 285 -3.43 38.08 21.18
N ALA A 286 -3.92 36.84 21.24
CA ALA A 286 -3.27 35.76 22.00
C ALA A 286 -1.94 35.30 21.38
N CYS A 287 -1.68 35.67 20.11
CA CYS A 287 -0.39 35.43 19.48
C CYS A 287 0.69 36.33 20.12
N GLY A 288 1.62 35.72 20.84
CA GLY A 288 2.71 36.41 21.55
C GLY A 288 3.76 37.09 20.66
N GLU A 289 3.67 36.94 19.33
CA GLU A 289 4.53 37.61 18.36
C GLU A 289 3.88 38.94 17.91
N PRO A 290 4.59 40.08 17.82
CA PRO A 290 4.01 41.32 17.34
C PRO A 290 3.58 41.26 15.87
N LEU A 291 2.46 41.91 15.51
CA LEU A 291 1.90 41.89 14.15
C LEU A 291 2.91 42.27 13.05
N PRO A 292 3.75 43.32 13.20
CA PRO A 292 4.76 43.63 12.18
C PRO A 292 5.71 42.45 11.90
N LYS A 293 6.11 41.72 12.94
CA LYS A 293 6.97 40.53 12.79
C LYS A 293 6.21 39.40 12.09
N ARG A 294 4.98 39.10 12.50
CA ARG A 294 4.10 38.11 11.82
C ARG A 294 3.97 38.38 10.32
N ILE A 295 3.73 39.64 9.93
CA ILE A 295 3.61 40.05 8.53
C ILE A 295 4.93 39.84 7.79
N SER A 296 6.05 40.28 8.37
CA SER A 296 7.36 40.17 7.72
C SER A 296 7.86 38.73 7.57
N THR A 297 7.60 37.85 8.54
CA THR A 297 8.14 36.48 8.55
C THR A 297 7.23 35.47 7.87
N ALA A 298 5.92 35.63 8.03
CA ALA A 298 4.94 34.63 7.62
C ALA A 298 3.82 35.21 6.77
N GLN A 299 3.82 36.50 6.45
CA GLN A 299 2.67 37.19 5.83
C GLN A 299 1.40 37.07 6.70
N ASN A 300 1.60 37.01 8.02
CA ASN A 300 0.55 36.82 9.01
C ASN A 300 -0.24 35.50 8.85
N ASP A 301 0.34 34.51 8.17
CA ASP A 301 -0.21 33.16 8.04
C ASP A 301 0.10 32.34 9.29
N CYS A 302 -0.93 31.99 10.07
CA CYS A 302 -0.79 31.21 11.30
C CYS A 302 -0.18 29.81 11.02
N ALA A 303 -0.51 29.20 9.88
CA ALA A 303 -0.10 27.84 9.56
C ALA A 303 1.41 27.72 9.35
N LYS A 304 2.09 28.77 8.84
CA LYS A 304 3.55 28.73 8.62
C LYS A 304 4.36 28.49 9.90
N CYS A 305 3.88 28.96 11.05
CA CYS A 305 4.54 28.74 12.33
C CYS A 305 3.90 27.59 13.13
N HIS A 306 2.57 27.44 13.07
CA HIS A 306 1.86 26.49 13.92
C HIS A 306 1.69 25.10 13.30
N MET A 307 1.79 25.02 11.97
CA MET A 307 1.70 23.81 11.14
C MET A 307 2.86 23.79 10.14
N PRO A 308 4.13 23.79 10.60
CA PRO A 308 5.28 23.86 9.70
C PRO A 308 5.23 22.73 8.67
N LYS A 309 5.74 22.99 7.46
CA LYS A 309 5.96 21.94 6.47
C LYS A 309 7.17 21.12 6.90
N LEU A 310 6.98 19.81 6.97
CA LEU A 310 8.03 18.85 7.30
C LEU A 310 8.18 17.87 6.14
N ASP A 311 9.41 17.47 5.88
CA ASP A 311 9.71 16.41 4.91
C ASP A 311 9.06 15.09 5.35
N THR A 312 8.61 14.32 4.38
CA THR A 312 8.00 13.00 4.61
C THR A 312 8.97 11.85 4.37
N GLU A 313 8.53 10.62 4.63
CA GLU A 313 9.23 9.39 4.23
C GLU A 313 9.38 9.24 2.71
N ILE A 314 8.56 9.95 1.93
CA ILE A 314 8.70 10.03 0.49
C ILE A 314 9.67 11.18 0.14
N PRO A 315 10.75 10.91 -0.62
CA PRO A 315 11.67 11.94 -1.05
C PRO A 315 10.96 13.04 -1.85
N HIS A 316 11.34 14.30 -1.62
CA HIS A 316 10.84 15.48 -2.35
C HIS A 316 9.35 15.76 -2.17
N THR A 317 8.75 15.29 -1.07
CA THR A 317 7.41 15.67 -0.65
C THR A 317 7.42 16.15 0.80
N ALA A 318 6.80 17.30 1.03
CA ALA A 318 6.66 17.91 2.35
C ALA A 318 5.21 18.34 2.59
N PHE A 319 4.70 18.07 3.79
CA PHE A 319 3.31 18.36 4.15
C PHE A 319 3.24 19.18 5.45
N HIS A 320 2.15 19.93 5.60
CA HIS A 320 1.89 20.69 6.83
C HIS A 320 1.64 19.76 8.00
N HIS A 321 2.26 20.06 9.14
CA HIS A 321 2.10 19.28 10.36
C HIS A 321 0.76 19.58 11.07
N HIS A 322 -0.04 18.54 11.34
CA HIS A 322 -1.41 18.65 11.86
C HIS A 322 -1.54 18.56 13.38
N ARG A 323 -0.43 18.48 14.14
CA ARG A 323 -0.47 18.56 15.62
C ARG A 323 -0.76 19.97 16.12
N ILE A 324 -0.71 20.97 15.24
CA ILE A 324 -1.11 22.37 15.44
C ILE A 324 -0.65 22.93 16.80
N GLY A 325 0.49 23.60 16.83
CA GLY A 325 1.05 24.07 18.10
C GLY A 325 2.27 24.96 17.95
N ILE A 326 2.93 25.26 19.06
CA ILE A 326 4.23 25.96 19.04
C ILE A 326 5.33 24.90 19.04
N HIS A 327 6.06 24.81 17.93
CA HIS A 327 7.17 23.88 17.76
C HIS A 327 8.45 24.55 18.26
N LYS A 328 9.15 23.92 19.22
CA LYS A 328 10.51 24.36 19.61
C LYS A 328 11.50 23.75 18.61
N SER A 329 12.60 24.45 18.34
CA SER A 329 13.74 23.87 17.62
C SER A 329 14.11 22.54 18.29
N GLU A 330 14.15 21.49 17.47
CA GLU A 330 14.21 20.08 17.83
C GLU A 330 15.02 19.78 19.10
N GLY A 331 14.36 19.16 20.07
CA GLY A 331 15.02 18.35 21.06
C GLY A 331 14.80 16.90 20.67
N ASP A 332 15.87 16.15 20.45
CA ASP A 332 15.84 14.70 20.28
C ASP A 332 15.03 14.06 21.40
N VAL A 333 13.88 13.47 21.05
CA VAL A 333 13.29 12.41 21.86
C VAL A 333 13.10 11.17 20.98
N PRO A 334 14.17 10.44 20.66
CA PRO A 334 14.02 9.04 20.31
C PRO A 334 13.71 8.30 21.62
N GLN A 335 12.44 8.23 22.00
CA GLN A 335 12.01 7.11 22.83
C GLN A 335 11.85 5.92 21.89
N VAL A 336 12.63 4.88 22.15
CA VAL A 336 12.58 3.63 21.39
C VAL A 336 11.17 3.06 21.57
N ALA A 337 10.35 3.27 20.55
CA ALA A 337 8.95 2.93 20.61
C ALA A 337 8.80 1.41 20.66
N THR A 338 8.20 0.89 21.73
CA THR A 338 7.99 -0.55 21.92
C THR A 338 6.51 -0.83 22.13
N GLY A 339 5.91 -1.59 21.22
CA GLY A 339 4.53 -2.05 21.30
C GLY A 339 3.56 -1.21 20.47
N LEU A 340 2.40 -1.81 20.20
CA LEU A 340 1.32 -1.20 19.42
C LEU A 340 0.21 -0.68 20.35
N SER A 341 -0.35 0.48 19.99
CA SER A 341 -1.55 1.04 20.61
C SER A 341 -2.56 1.43 19.53
N PRO A 342 -3.85 1.19 19.74
CA PRO A 342 -4.87 1.57 18.78
C PRO A 342 -4.94 3.09 18.64
N ILE A 343 -5.15 3.56 17.41
CA ILE A 343 -5.31 4.99 17.08
C ILE A 343 -6.75 5.45 17.37
N LEU A 344 -7.73 4.61 17.03
CA LEU A 344 -9.15 4.86 17.24
C LEU A 344 -9.66 4.14 18.49
N ASP A 345 -10.80 4.59 19.04
CA ASP A 345 -11.42 3.90 20.16
C ASP A 345 -11.95 2.52 19.73
N ILE A 346 -11.53 1.50 20.47
CA ILE A 346 -11.87 0.09 20.26
C ILE A 346 -12.48 -0.53 21.53
N SER A 347 -12.95 0.31 22.46
CA SER A 347 -13.56 -0.09 23.73
C SER A 347 -14.80 -0.98 23.54
N SER A 348 -15.55 -0.75 22.46
CA SER A 348 -16.75 -1.51 22.07
C SER A 348 -16.47 -2.95 21.64
N LEU A 349 -15.23 -3.25 21.20
CA LEU A 349 -14.86 -4.59 20.74
C LEU A 349 -14.66 -5.56 21.90
N THR A 350 -14.78 -6.86 21.63
CA THR A 350 -14.45 -7.86 22.65
C THR A 350 -12.94 -7.90 22.92
N PRO A 351 -12.49 -8.27 24.13
CA PRO A 351 -11.06 -8.44 24.41
C PRO A 351 -10.38 -9.40 23.43
N LEU A 352 -11.11 -10.41 22.96
CA LEU A 352 -10.61 -11.40 22.03
C LEU A 352 -10.40 -10.84 20.62
N GLU A 353 -11.33 -10.04 20.09
CA GLU A 353 -11.16 -9.36 18.79
C GLU A 353 -9.99 -8.37 18.82
N ARG A 354 -9.85 -7.60 19.91
CA ARG A 354 -8.72 -6.69 20.10
C ARG A 354 -7.39 -7.44 20.09
N ALA A 355 -7.31 -8.55 20.84
CA ALA A 355 -6.11 -9.37 20.90
C ALA A 355 -5.77 -10.00 19.54
N ARG A 356 -6.78 -10.51 18.82
CA ARG A 356 -6.63 -11.03 17.45
C ARG A 356 -5.99 -9.97 16.54
N CYS A 357 -6.62 -8.80 16.44
CA CYS A 357 -6.17 -7.77 15.51
C CYS A 357 -4.78 -7.23 15.89
N GLU A 358 -4.49 -7.08 17.19
CA GLU A 358 -3.15 -6.68 17.64
C GLU A 358 -2.10 -7.74 17.27
N ALA A 359 -2.43 -9.04 17.36
CA ALA A 359 -1.55 -10.13 16.96
C ALA A 359 -1.27 -10.12 15.45
N LEU A 360 -2.29 -9.90 14.60
CA LEU A 360 -2.09 -9.76 13.16
C LEU A 360 -1.21 -8.54 12.83
N ALA A 361 -1.49 -7.39 13.44
CA ALA A 361 -0.72 -6.16 13.22
C ALA A 361 0.73 -6.31 13.69
N LYS A 362 0.99 -6.96 14.83
CA LYS A 362 2.36 -7.28 15.28
C LYS A 362 3.07 -8.19 14.30
N PHE A 363 2.41 -9.24 13.82
CA PHE A 363 3.02 -10.11 12.82
C PHE A 363 3.37 -9.33 11.53
N GLN A 364 2.46 -8.48 11.04
CA GLN A 364 2.73 -7.61 9.89
C GLN A 364 3.97 -6.73 10.12
N VAL A 365 4.02 -5.98 11.22
CA VAL A 365 5.15 -5.11 11.58
C VAL A 365 6.46 -5.89 11.65
N GLY A 366 6.44 -7.09 12.27
CA GLY A 366 7.63 -7.94 12.36
C GLY A 366 8.12 -8.47 11.01
N GLN A 367 7.24 -8.60 10.01
CA GLN A 367 7.63 -8.98 8.64
C GLN A 367 8.15 -7.81 7.81
N GLU A 368 7.62 -6.61 8.05
CA GLU A 368 8.05 -5.38 7.37
C GLU A 368 9.41 -4.89 7.87
N GLU A 369 9.71 -5.11 9.15
CA GLU A 369 10.95 -4.71 9.81
C GLU A 369 11.68 -5.89 10.49
N PRO A 370 12.11 -6.92 9.73
CA PRO A 370 12.66 -8.15 10.30
C PRO A 370 14.00 -7.94 11.02
N ASP A 371 14.76 -6.92 10.63
CA ASP A 371 16.06 -6.60 11.23
C ASP A 371 15.95 -5.63 12.42
N ASN A 372 14.74 -5.13 12.74
CA ASN A 372 14.55 -4.22 13.86
C ASN A 372 14.49 -5.01 15.18
N PRO A 373 15.47 -4.84 16.09
CA PRO A 373 15.54 -5.62 17.33
C PRO A 373 14.36 -5.37 18.27
N ASN A 374 13.62 -4.26 18.10
CA ASN A 374 12.43 -3.96 18.90
C ASN A 374 11.23 -4.83 18.55
N PHE A 375 11.22 -5.44 17.36
CA PHE A 375 10.10 -6.21 16.83
C PHE A 375 10.40 -7.70 16.70
N LYS A 376 11.61 -8.14 17.07
CA LYS A 376 12.05 -9.54 17.01
C LYS A 376 11.09 -10.53 17.69
N ASP A 377 10.41 -10.09 18.76
CA ASP A 377 9.50 -10.94 19.56
C ASP A 377 8.05 -10.87 19.07
N TYR A 378 7.72 -10.01 18.09
CA TYR A 378 6.33 -9.80 17.63
C TYR A 378 5.72 -11.06 17.02
N GLY A 379 6.50 -11.85 16.29
CA GLY A 379 6.03 -13.14 15.76
C GLY A 379 5.67 -14.13 16.87
N LEU A 380 6.45 -14.18 17.96
CA LEU A 380 6.17 -15.05 19.10
C LEU A 380 4.94 -14.58 19.89
N ASP A 381 4.81 -13.27 20.09
CA ASP A 381 3.64 -12.69 20.75
C ASP A 381 2.36 -12.92 19.94
N ALA A 382 2.43 -12.76 18.61
CA ALA A 382 1.32 -13.08 17.72
C ALA A 382 0.94 -14.56 17.82
N ALA A 383 1.91 -15.49 17.76
CA ALA A 383 1.67 -16.92 17.90
C ALA A 383 0.92 -17.27 19.19
N ARG A 384 1.32 -16.71 20.34
CA ARG A 384 0.68 -17.02 21.63
C ARG A 384 -0.83 -16.71 21.61
N VAL A 385 -1.20 -15.55 21.10
CA VAL A 385 -2.60 -15.11 21.01
C VAL A 385 -3.36 -15.95 19.98
N LEU A 386 -2.78 -16.17 18.80
CA LEU A 386 -3.45 -16.90 17.72
C LEU A 386 -3.63 -18.38 18.07
N ILE A 387 -2.70 -19.01 18.80
CA ILE A 387 -2.87 -20.38 19.33
C ILE A 387 -4.03 -20.44 20.33
N GLN A 388 -4.19 -19.44 21.21
CA GLN A 388 -5.33 -19.39 22.14
C GLN A 388 -6.66 -19.27 21.38
N LEU A 389 -6.72 -18.42 20.35
CA LEU A 389 -7.87 -18.32 19.45
C LEU A 389 -8.20 -19.67 18.80
N LYS A 390 -7.17 -20.35 18.26
CA LYS A 390 -7.31 -21.66 17.64
C LYS A 390 -7.87 -22.70 18.60
N ASN A 391 -7.28 -22.81 19.79
CA ASN A 391 -7.72 -23.76 20.82
C ASN A 391 -9.13 -23.47 21.34
N SER A 392 -9.61 -22.22 21.23
CA SER A 392 -10.98 -21.85 21.56
C SER A 392 -12.00 -22.07 20.43
N GLY A 393 -11.56 -22.56 19.26
CA GLY A 393 -12.41 -22.75 18.08
C GLY A 393 -12.83 -21.45 17.40
N LYS A 394 -12.08 -20.36 17.60
CA LYS A 394 -12.41 -19.00 17.11
C LYS A 394 -11.34 -18.41 16.19
N ALA A 395 -10.41 -19.22 15.69
CA ALA A 395 -9.44 -18.78 14.71
C ALA A 395 -10.05 -18.82 13.31
N ASP A 396 -9.94 -17.71 12.61
CA ASP A 396 -10.30 -17.54 11.20
C ASP A 396 -9.11 -17.80 10.25
N PRO A 397 -9.34 -17.74 8.93
CA PRO A 397 -8.31 -17.99 7.92
C PRO A 397 -7.06 -17.13 8.02
N ASP A 398 -7.14 -15.85 8.37
CA ASP A 398 -5.95 -15.00 8.54
C ASP A 398 -5.10 -15.49 9.71
N ALA A 399 -5.75 -15.77 10.84
CA ALA A 399 -5.08 -16.29 12.03
C ALA A 399 -4.40 -17.64 11.77
N ASN A 400 -5.11 -18.56 11.10
CA ASN A 400 -4.58 -19.88 10.76
C ASN A 400 -3.42 -19.78 9.74
N THR A 401 -3.47 -18.85 8.79
CA THR A 401 -2.39 -18.62 7.83
C THR A 401 -1.11 -18.15 8.53
N ILE A 402 -1.21 -17.18 9.44
CA ILE A 402 -0.06 -16.71 10.23
C ILE A 402 0.51 -17.84 11.10
N LEU A 403 -0.36 -18.61 11.79
CA LEU A 403 0.09 -19.77 12.56
C LEU A 403 0.79 -20.80 11.69
N ALA A 404 0.31 -21.03 10.47
CA ALA A 404 0.93 -21.97 9.54
C ALA A 404 2.33 -21.50 9.11
N LEU A 405 2.49 -20.19 8.82
CA LEU A 405 3.79 -19.58 8.49
C LEU A 405 4.78 -19.68 9.66
N LEU A 406 4.32 -19.38 10.88
CA LEU A 406 5.11 -19.47 12.11
C LEU A 406 5.46 -20.92 12.49
N ALA A 407 4.56 -21.86 12.23
CA ALA A 407 4.83 -23.29 12.41
C ALA A 407 5.90 -23.76 11.41
N ARG A 408 5.82 -23.32 10.14
CA ARG A 408 6.85 -23.64 9.14
C ARG A 408 8.21 -23.07 9.53
N SER A 409 8.29 -21.81 9.96
CA SER A 409 9.57 -21.20 10.34
C SER A 409 10.25 -21.91 11.52
N GLN A 410 9.46 -22.57 12.37
CA GLN A 410 9.94 -23.42 13.48
C GLN A 410 10.18 -24.89 13.07
N GLY A 411 10.07 -25.25 11.80
CA GLY A 411 10.25 -26.62 11.31
C GLY A 411 9.07 -27.57 11.57
N GLN A 412 7.95 -27.07 12.11
CA GLN A 412 6.75 -27.86 12.44
C GLN A 412 5.89 -28.10 11.20
N SER A 413 6.44 -28.83 10.22
CA SER A 413 5.86 -28.99 8.87
C SER A 413 4.49 -29.67 8.85
N THR A 414 4.17 -30.53 9.83
CA THR A 414 2.85 -31.17 9.92
C THR A 414 1.79 -30.16 10.34
N ILE A 415 2.03 -29.43 11.44
CA ILE A 415 1.13 -28.38 11.94
C ILE A 415 0.91 -27.30 10.87
N ALA A 416 1.99 -26.86 10.22
CA ALA A 416 1.91 -25.89 9.13
C ALA A 416 1.02 -26.37 7.98
N ARG A 417 1.13 -27.65 7.60
CA ARG A 417 0.31 -28.24 6.52
C ARG A 417 -1.16 -28.34 6.92
N ASP A 418 -1.45 -28.80 8.14
CA ASP A 418 -2.81 -28.98 8.61
C ASP A 418 -3.54 -27.62 8.65
N LEU A 419 -2.92 -26.61 9.26
CA LEU A 419 -3.47 -25.25 9.31
C LEU A 419 -3.67 -24.64 7.92
N ALA A 420 -2.70 -24.77 7.02
CA ALA A 420 -2.83 -24.24 5.66
C ALA A 420 -3.91 -24.98 4.84
N THR A 421 -4.08 -26.29 5.07
CA THR A 421 -5.14 -27.08 4.42
C THR A 421 -6.52 -26.65 4.90
N GLU A 422 -6.67 -26.39 6.20
CA GLU A 422 -7.91 -25.86 6.76
C GLU A 422 -8.30 -24.52 6.13
N VAL A 423 -7.35 -23.58 6.00
CA VAL A 423 -7.57 -22.28 5.32
C VAL A 423 -8.08 -22.48 3.90
N VAL A 424 -7.42 -23.34 3.11
CA VAL A 424 -7.81 -23.58 1.71
C VAL A 424 -9.19 -24.22 1.58
N ASN A 425 -9.60 -25.03 2.56
CA ASN A 425 -10.91 -25.68 2.58
C ASN A 425 -12.04 -24.77 3.09
N GLU A 426 -11.72 -23.83 3.98
CA GLU A 426 -12.68 -22.85 4.53
C GLU A 426 -12.96 -21.71 3.55
N GLU A 427 -11.95 -21.27 2.83
CA GLU A 427 -12.03 -20.15 1.90
C GLU A 427 -12.44 -20.61 0.49
N GLU A 428 -13.63 -20.22 0.02
CA GLU A 428 -14.04 -20.49 -1.36
C GLU A 428 -13.29 -19.57 -2.34
N LYS A 429 -13.21 -18.28 -2.01
CA LYS A 429 -12.61 -17.22 -2.84
C LYS A 429 -11.08 -17.17 -2.68
N PRO A 430 -10.33 -16.66 -3.66
CA PRO A 430 -8.88 -16.48 -3.58
C PRO A 430 -8.50 -15.26 -2.72
N THR A 431 -8.87 -15.29 -1.45
CA THR A 431 -8.47 -14.27 -0.46
C THR A 431 -6.96 -14.30 -0.22
N ARG A 432 -6.41 -13.24 0.41
CA ARG A 432 -4.98 -13.17 0.75
C ARG A 432 -4.53 -14.38 1.57
N ALA A 433 -5.32 -14.75 2.58
CA ALA A 433 -5.10 -15.93 3.40
C ALA A 433 -5.02 -17.22 2.56
N LYS A 434 -6.00 -17.46 1.66
CA LYS A 434 -6.02 -18.65 0.80
C LYS A 434 -4.81 -18.72 -0.12
N VAL A 435 -4.45 -17.62 -0.78
CA VAL A 435 -3.32 -17.60 -1.73
C VAL A 435 -2.01 -17.89 -1.00
N GLU A 436 -1.79 -17.31 0.19
CA GLU A 436 -0.59 -17.55 0.99
C GLU A 436 -0.57 -18.98 1.58
N ALA A 437 -1.72 -19.52 1.99
CA ALA A 437 -1.84 -20.90 2.43
C ALA A 437 -1.55 -21.91 1.30
N LEU A 438 -2.03 -21.65 0.07
CA LEU A 438 -1.71 -22.45 -1.12
C LEU A 438 -0.20 -22.44 -1.41
N ARG A 439 0.42 -21.26 -1.36
CA ARG A 439 1.87 -21.11 -1.52
C ARG A 439 2.63 -21.91 -0.46
N LEU A 440 2.21 -21.82 0.79
CA LEU A 440 2.80 -22.57 1.89
C LEU A 440 2.68 -24.09 1.70
N LEU A 441 1.51 -24.60 1.31
CA LEU A 441 1.33 -26.02 0.98
C LEU A 441 2.24 -26.46 -0.17
N ALA A 442 2.39 -25.63 -1.20
CA ALA A 442 3.26 -25.90 -2.34
C ALA A 442 4.73 -26.04 -1.91
N GLN A 443 5.21 -25.12 -1.05
CA GLN A 443 6.55 -25.18 -0.47
C GLN A 443 6.76 -26.46 0.36
N LEU A 444 5.80 -26.83 1.20
CA LEU A 444 5.86 -28.03 2.04
C LEU A 444 5.83 -29.33 1.20
N ALA A 445 5.05 -29.35 0.11
CA ALA A 445 5.02 -30.46 -0.83
C ALA A 445 6.37 -30.60 -1.56
N TYR A 446 6.97 -29.49 -1.99
CA TYR A 446 8.29 -29.48 -2.63
C TYR A 446 9.37 -30.00 -1.68
N GLN A 447 9.41 -29.52 -0.43
CA GLN A 447 10.33 -30.00 0.61
C GLN A 447 10.17 -31.50 0.89
N SER A 448 8.94 -32.01 0.80
CA SER A 448 8.62 -33.43 0.94
C SER A 448 8.88 -34.25 -0.33
N ARG A 449 9.51 -33.65 -1.36
CA ARG A 449 9.77 -34.24 -2.69
C ARG A 449 8.52 -34.68 -3.46
N LYS A 450 7.36 -34.15 -3.09
CA LYS A 450 6.08 -34.37 -3.79
C LYS A 450 5.94 -33.35 -4.93
N PHE A 451 6.83 -33.43 -5.91
CA PHE A 451 6.99 -32.37 -6.92
C PHE A 451 5.75 -32.15 -7.79
N SER A 452 5.02 -33.21 -8.15
CA SER A 452 3.78 -33.09 -8.93
C SER A 452 2.67 -32.37 -8.16
N GLU A 453 2.62 -32.56 -6.84
CA GLU A 453 1.68 -31.87 -5.95
C GLU A 453 2.07 -30.39 -5.81
N ALA A 454 3.36 -30.12 -5.56
CA ALA A 454 3.88 -28.75 -5.50
C ALA A 454 3.61 -27.98 -6.80
N ALA A 455 3.86 -28.59 -7.96
CA ALA A 455 3.58 -27.99 -9.27
C ALA A 455 2.08 -27.71 -9.48
N LYS A 456 1.20 -28.58 -8.99
CA LYS A 456 -0.26 -28.34 -9.05
C LYS A 456 -0.65 -27.12 -8.20
N LEU A 457 -0.13 -27.02 -6.98
CA LEU A 457 -0.43 -25.93 -6.06
C LEU A 457 0.14 -24.59 -6.57
N TYR A 458 1.38 -24.55 -7.07
CA TYR A 458 1.93 -23.33 -7.67
C TYR A 458 1.20 -22.91 -8.96
N ARG A 459 0.70 -23.86 -9.77
CA ARG A 459 -0.21 -23.54 -10.88
C ARG A 459 -1.53 -22.93 -10.43
N GLU A 460 -1.95 -23.21 -9.21
CA GLU A 460 -3.13 -22.57 -8.62
C GLU A 460 -2.80 -21.16 -8.13
N VAL A 461 -1.70 -20.99 -7.39
CA VAL A 461 -1.21 -19.68 -6.93
C VAL A 461 -1.02 -18.70 -8.10
N THR A 462 -0.40 -19.16 -9.19
CA THR A 462 -0.13 -18.32 -10.38
C THR A 462 -1.38 -17.94 -11.19
N LYS A 463 -2.56 -18.49 -10.87
CA LYS A 463 -3.84 -17.98 -11.41
C LYS A 463 -4.31 -16.73 -10.68
N TYR A 464 -3.94 -16.60 -9.40
CA TYR A 464 -4.44 -15.53 -8.54
C TYR A 464 -3.46 -14.36 -8.42
N GLN A 465 -2.19 -14.55 -8.79
CA GLN A 465 -1.17 -13.52 -8.81
C GLN A 465 -0.01 -13.86 -9.76
N SER A 466 0.76 -12.85 -10.15
CA SER A 466 1.95 -13.01 -10.98
C SER A 466 3.19 -12.53 -10.25
N GLU A 467 3.95 -13.47 -9.67
CA GLU A 467 5.18 -13.20 -8.94
C GLU A 467 6.32 -14.09 -9.43
N ALA A 468 7.50 -13.52 -9.63
CA ALA A 468 8.67 -14.25 -10.12
C ALA A 468 9.03 -15.44 -9.24
N TYR A 469 8.91 -15.29 -7.91
CA TYR A 469 9.14 -16.38 -6.95
C TYR A 469 8.20 -17.57 -7.19
N ASP A 470 6.90 -17.32 -7.35
CA ASP A 470 5.92 -18.40 -7.55
C ASP A 470 6.14 -19.13 -8.88
N TYR A 471 6.49 -18.40 -9.95
CA TYR A 471 6.86 -19.00 -11.24
C TYR A 471 8.17 -19.76 -11.21
N PHE A 472 9.18 -19.28 -10.48
CA PHE A 472 10.42 -20.02 -10.27
C PHE A 472 10.17 -21.34 -9.53
N GLN A 473 9.40 -21.28 -8.44
CA GLN A 473 9.04 -22.46 -7.66
C GLN A 473 8.17 -23.45 -8.45
N LEU A 474 7.26 -22.94 -9.29
CA LEU A 474 6.54 -23.76 -10.27
C LEU A 474 7.51 -24.45 -11.23
N GLY A 475 8.46 -23.71 -11.79
CA GLY A 475 9.44 -24.21 -12.74
C GLY A 475 10.27 -25.36 -12.18
N ILE A 476 10.85 -25.19 -10.99
CA ILE A 476 11.62 -26.27 -10.35
C ILE A 476 10.73 -27.47 -9.97
N SER A 477 9.46 -27.24 -9.61
CA SER A 477 8.51 -28.32 -9.30
C SER A 477 8.12 -29.12 -10.55
N GLU A 478 7.86 -28.45 -11.68
CA GLU A 478 7.57 -29.10 -12.97
C GLU A 478 8.81 -29.87 -13.47
N GLN A 479 10.02 -29.33 -13.32
CA GLN A 479 11.25 -30.04 -13.71
C GLN A 479 11.44 -31.32 -12.90
N ASN A 480 11.31 -31.25 -11.57
CA ASN A 480 11.46 -32.41 -10.70
C ASN A 480 10.31 -33.44 -10.84
N SER A 481 9.18 -33.06 -11.45
CA SER A 481 8.09 -33.97 -11.81
C SER A 481 8.17 -34.49 -13.26
N GLY A 482 9.25 -34.19 -13.99
CA GLY A 482 9.51 -34.67 -15.35
C GLY A 482 8.82 -33.86 -16.45
N GLN A 483 8.26 -32.71 -16.13
CA GLN A 483 7.52 -31.84 -17.04
C GLN A 483 8.40 -30.70 -17.56
N THR A 484 9.50 -31.06 -18.23
CA THR A 484 10.58 -30.14 -18.59
C THR A 484 10.13 -28.94 -19.43
N ASP A 485 9.25 -29.12 -20.41
CA ASP A 485 8.80 -27.99 -21.24
C ASP A 485 7.99 -26.96 -20.44
N ARG A 486 7.16 -27.44 -19.51
CA ARG A 486 6.43 -26.58 -18.56
C ARG A 486 7.38 -25.87 -17.61
N ALA A 487 8.43 -26.57 -17.15
CA ALA A 487 9.45 -25.99 -16.30
C ALA A 487 10.15 -24.80 -16.98
N ILE A 488 10.58 -24.98 -18.23
CA ILE A 488 11.23 -23.93 -19.02
C ILE A 488 10.32 -22.71 -19.18
N ASN A 489 9.04 -22.91 -19.50
CA ASN A 489 8.09 -21.81 -19.67
C ASN A 489 7.86 -21.03 -18.36
N ALA A 490 7.70 -21.74 -17.24
CA ALA A 490 7.53 -21.10 -15.94
C ALA A 490 8.79 -20.31 -15.52
N LEU A 491 9.99 -20.86 -15.73
CA LEU A 491 11.25 -20.17 -15.43
C LEU A 491 11.48 -18.96 -16.35
N LYS A 492 11.10 -19.04 -17.63
CA LYS A 492 11.12 -17.88 -18.54
C LYS A 492 10.21 -16.76 -18.03
N THR A 493 9.01 -17.11 -17.60
CA THR A 493 8.08 -16.14 -16.98
C THR A 493 8.71 -15.52 -15.71
N ALA A 494 9.41 -16.30 -14.88
CA ALA A 494 10.08 -15.79 -13.69
C ALA A 494 11.14 -14.73 -14.00
N VAL A 495 11.98 -14.94 -15.03
CA VAL A 495 13.01 -13.96 -15.44
C VAL A 495 12.43 -12.78 -16.22
N GLU A 496 11.29 -12.95 -16.89
CA GLU A 496 10.55 -11.83 -17.50
C GLU A 496 9.97 -10.90 -16.43
N LEU A 497 9.41 -11.47 -15.34
CA LEU A 497 8.86 -10.71 -14.22
C LEU A 497 9.95 -10.05 -13.36
N ALA A 498 11.04 -10.78 -13.09
CA ALA A 498 12.18 -10.26 -12.33
C ALA A 498 13.48 -10.58 -13.08
N PRO A 499 13.93 -9.67 -13.97
CA PRO A 499 15.14 -9.88 -14.75
C PRO A 499 16.41 -10.06 -13.94
N SER A 500 16.44 -9.65 -12.67
CA SER A 500 17.56 -9.88 -11.76
C SER A 500 17.50 -11.21 -11.00
N TYR A 501 16.54 -12.11 -11.33
CA TYR A 501 16.34 -13.35 -10.58
C TYR A 501 17.34 -14.44 -10.98
N LEU A 502 18.54 -14.36 -10.40
CA LEU A 502 19.72 -15.16 -10.73
C LEU A 502 19.47 -16.67 -10.73
N GLU A 503 18.76 -17.18 -9.74
CA GLU A 503 18.48 -18.60 -9.56
C GLU A 503 17.70 -19.18 -10.74
N ALA A 504 16.76 -18.40 -11.30
CA ALA A 504 15.97 -18.83 -12.44
C ALA A 504 16.82 -19.02 -13.71
N TYR A 505 17.78 -18.13 -13.97
CA TYR A 505 18.71 -18.30 -15.09
C TYR A 505 19.61 -19.53 -14.94
N ARG A 506 20.13 -19.79 -13.73
CA ARG A 506 20.96 -20.97 -13.45
C ARG A 506 20.20 -22.27 -13.72
N VAL A 507 18.94 -22.34 -13.29
CA VAL A 507 18.09 -23.51 -13.54
C VAL A 507 17.76 -23.64 -15.03
N LEU A 508 17.42 -22.54 -15.72
CA LEU A 508 17.19 -22.54 -17.17
C LEU A 508 18.40 -23.10 -17.94
N ALA A 509 19.60 -22.59 -17.64
CA ALA A 509 20.83 -23.07 -18.24
C ALA A 509 21.03 -24.57 -18.05
N ALA A 510 20.88 -25.07 -16.82
CA ALA A 510 21.05 -26.49 -16.50
C ALA A 510 20.05 -27.38 -17.26
N ILE A 511 18.77 -26.98 -17.30
CA ILE A 511 17.72 -27.72 -18.01
C ILE A 511 17.99 -27.73 -19.52
N ILE A 512 18.25 -26.57 -20.12
CA ILE A 512 18.47 -26.42 -21.57
C ILE A 512 19.75 -27.16 -22.01
N GLY A 513 20.81 -27.11 -21.19
CA GLY A 513 22.04 -27.85 -21.43
C GLY A 513 21.80 -29.37 -21.43
N SER A 514 20.97 -29.87 -20.51
CA SER A 514 20.60 -31.30 -20.47
C SER A 514 19.80 -31.77 -21.69
N GLN A 515 19.14 -30.84 -22.41
CA GLN A 515 18.48 -31.10 -23.70
C GLN A 515 19.45 -31.06 -24.90
N GLY A 516 20.76 -30.84 -24.67
CA GLY A 516 21.77 -30.74 -25.74
C GLY A 516 21.82 -29.37 -26.43
N LYS A 517 21.06 -28.37 -25.98
CA LYS A 517 21.04 -27.00 -26.53
C LYS A 517 22.14 -26.14 -25.91
N VAL A 518 23.40 -26.55 -26.11
CA VAL A 518 24.57 -25.99 -25.41
C VAL A 518 24.72 -24.48 -25.60
N ASP A 519 24.51 -23.96 -26.82
CA ASP A 519 24.68 -22.53 -27.10
C ASP A 519 23.61 -21.67 -26.43
N GLU A 520 22.37 -22.17 -26.30
CA GLU A 520 21.31 -21.47 -25.56
C GLU A 520 21.58 -21.51 -24.06
N ALA A 521 22.01 -22.66 -23.52
CA ALA A 521 22.38 -22.80 -22.11
C ALA A 521 23.48 -21.80 -21.71
N LYS A 522 24.55 -21.69 -22.52
CA LYS A 522 25.64 -20.74 -22.29
C LYS A 522 25.17 -19.28 -22.21
N LYS A 523 24.16 -18.88 -22.97
CA LYS A 523 23.60 -17.52 -22.88
C LYS A 523 22.99 -17.28 -21.50
N TYR A 524 22.23 -18.23 -20.96
CA TYR A 524 21.65 -18.12 -19.63
C TYR A 524 22.71 -18.20 -18.52
N GLU A 525 23.75 -19.03 -18.67
CA GLU A 525 24.89 -19.05 -17.73
C GLU A 525 25.62 -17.71 -17.69
N GLN A 526 25.83 -17.10 -18.86
CA GLN A 526 26.47 -15.80 -18.97
C GLN A 526 25.62 -14.70 -18.30
N LEU A 527 24.31 -14.68 -18.55
CA LEU A 527 23.38 -13.75 -17.89
C LEU A 527 23.41 -13.93 -16.37
N ALA A 528 23.35 -15.18 -15.89
CA ALA A 528 23.46 -15.48 -14.47
C ALA A 528 24.77 -14.91 -13.87
N LEU A 529 25.90 -15.18 -14.51
CA LEU A 529 27.19 -14.67 -14.04
C LEU A 529 27.24 -13.13 -14.02
N GLN A 530 26.69 -12.46 -15.03
CA GLN A 530 26.66 -11.00 -15.10
C GLN A 530 25.78 -10.40 -13.99
N HIS A 531 24.61 -10.99 -13.71
CA HIS A 531 23.75 -10.57 -12.59
C HIS A 531 24.42 -10.80 -11.23
N GLU A 532 25.10 -11.94 -11.04
CA GLU A 532 25.85 -12.24 -9.81
C GLU A 532 26.97 -11.22 -9.57
N GLN A 533 27.80 -10.95 -10.59
CA GLN A 533 28.87 -9.96 -10.51
C GLN A 533 28.33 -8.56 -10.21
N ARG A 534 27.19 -8.20 -10.83
CA ARG A 534 26.50 -6.95 -10.55
C ARG A 534 26.05 -6.86 -9.09
N MET A 535 25.41 -7.90 -8.56
CA MET A 535 24.96 -7.93 -7.16
C MET A 535 26.12 -7.82 -6.17
N GLN A 536 27.23 -8.51 -6.43
CA GLN A 536 28.45 -8.42 -5.60
C GLN A 536 29.01 -6.99 -5.55
N ARG A 537 29.04 -6.30 -6.69
CA ARG A 537 29.48 -4.90 -6.72
C ARG A 537 28.55 -3.98 -5.94
N LEU A 538 27.24 -4.13 -6.12
CA LEU A 538 26.27 -3.31 -5.39
C LEU A 538 26.42 -3.49 -3.88
N TRP A 539 26.61 -4.74 -3.43
CA TRP A 539 26.89 -5.04 -2.03
C TRP A 539 28.17 -4.33 -1.55
N GLN A 540 29.26 -4.42 -2.32
CA GLN A 540 30.53 -3.79 -1.98
C GLN A 540 30.41 -2.27 -1.89
N SER A 541 29.68 -1.64 -2.82
CA SER A 541 29.43 -0.19 -2.80
C SER A 541 28.48 0.27 -1.70
N SER A 542 27.70 -0.63 -1.11
CA SER A 542 26.75 -0.31 -0.04
C SER A 542 27.31 -0.50 1.38
N GLN A 543 28.55 -0.98 1.53
CA GLN A 543 29.20 -1.05 2.84
C GLN A 543 29.71 0.35 3.22
N PRO A 544 29.43 0.86 4.44
CA PRO A 544 30.04 2.09 4.92
C PRO A 544 31.56 1.92 5.02
N GLU A 545 32.32 2.93 4.58
CA GLU A 545 33.79 2.99 4.69
C GLU A 545 34.30 2.94 6.13
#